data_AF-A0A5C2HEB3-F1
#
_entry.id   AF-A0A5C2HEB3-F1
#
_cell.length_a   1.000
_cell.length_b   1.000
_cell.length_c   1.000
_cell.angle_alpha   90.00
_cell.angle_beta   90.00
_cell.angle_gamma   90.00
#
_symmetry.space_group_name_H-M   'P 1'
#
loop_
_entity.id
_entity.type
_entity.pdbx_description
1 polymer ?
#
loop_
_entity_poly.entity_id
_entity_poly.type
_entity_poly.pdbx_seq_one_letter_code
_entity_poly.pdbx_strand_id
1 'polypeptide(L)'
;MRKASFSVERRNEQTDIHTQRLNGHNSAIFDNSSFNYFKTYYDYDKFLESAKDKYQQTIKQRMQKSAIENIFQEAIITIDDTHTQNDLVDLFFDLKQRFGGHELINLTIHKDEGYFVKDGINYKPYKNIIKKDEDWYISADEKKETKAENFSLKVDISSFTKVSTPHAHAVFSMFDFKLGRNARMQKKDMVERLKLVADILKLEYALQKIYKILDSNIDITGVKEQELKSLEFKIEARNQELFRINNSIAEKEYLLDELLQKVTLKKTKFNSLSDKISLKNREFEDLITLILTKEDEIDKLQNKIMEKNSDISALDVKIKEREFILEELKQEIELANHLKNI
;
A
#
# COMPACT_ATOMS: atom_id res chain seq x y z
N MET A 1 27.66 11.43 -18.55
CA MET A 1 26.99 10.72 -17.44
C MET A 1 26.57 9.36 -17.97
N ARG A 2 26.72 8.26 -17.22
CA ARG A 2 26.41 6.92 -17.74
C ARG A 2 24.88 6.74 -17.78
N LYS A 3 24.37 6.04 -18.79
CA LYS A 3 22.92 5.82 -18.95
C LYS A 3 22.43 4.72 -18.02
N ALA A 4 21.28 4.96 -17.39
CA ALA A 4 20.60 3.95 -16.59
C ALA A 4 20.11 2.79 -17.46
N SER A 5 20.16 1.58 -16.92
CA SER A 5 19.52 0.41 -17.52
C SER A 5 18.91 -0.47 -16.45
N PHE A 6 17.79 -1.10 -16.78
CA PHE A 6 17.13 -2.09 -15.93
C PHE A 6 16.49 -3.14 -16.84
N SER A 7 17.31 -4.11 -17.27
CA SER A 7 16.81 -5.25 -18.05
C SER A 7 16.42 -6.35 -17.08
N VAL A 8 15.27 -6.98 -17.30
CA VAL A 8 14.81 -8.09 -16.47
C VAL A 8 14.63 -9.32 -17.31
N GLU A 9 15.25 -10.41 -16.88
CA GLU A 9 15.19 -11.71 -17.54
C GLU A 9 14.76 -12.79 -16.54
N ARG A 10 14.28 -13.91 -17.06
CA ARG A 10 14.00 -15.07 -16.21
C ARG A 10 15.33 -15.65 -15.77
N ARG A 11 15.48 -15.92 -14.48
CA ARG A 11 16.66 -16.64 -13.96
C ARG A 11 16.80 -17.97 -14.69
N ASN A 12 18.00 -18.28 -15.15
CA ASN A 12 18.34 -19.57 -15.73
C ASN A 12 19.62 -20.13 -15.07
N GLU A 13 20.04 -21.34 -15.45
CA GLU A 13 21.25 -21.96 -14.89
C GLU A 13 22.53 -21.17 -15.21
N GLN A 14 22.54 -20.38 -16.29
CA GLN A 14 23.67 -19.55 -16.69
C GLN A 14 23.84 -18.31 -15.78
N THR A 15 22.77 -17.84 -15.16
CA THR A 15 22.80 -16.73 -14.19
C THR A 15 23.81 -17.02 -13.07
N ASP A 16 23.70 -18.15 -12.38
CA ASP A 16 24.60 -18.48 -11.26
C ASP A 16 26.03 -18.72 -11.74
N ILE A 17 26.18 -19.38 -12.90
CA ILE A 17 27.48 -19.68 -13.50
C ILE A 17 28.27 -18.40 -13.81
N HIS A 18 27.60 -17.41 -14.41
CA HIS A 18 28.20 -16.13 -14.76
C HIS A 18 28.47 -15.28 -13.52
N THR A 19 27.46 -15.08 -12.68
CA THR A 19 27.54 -14.22 -11.48
C THR A 19 28.58 -14.68 -10.47
N GLN A 20 28.75 -15.99 -10.31
CA GLN A 20 29.72 -16.56 -9.36
C GLN A 20 31.01 -17.06 -10.03
N ARG A 21 31.21 -16.77 -11.33
CA ARG A 21 32.41 -17.19 -12.10
C ARG A 21 32.67 -18.70 -12.12
N LEU A 22 31.64 -19.55 -11.95
CA LEU A 22 31.79 -20.98 -11.66
C LEU A 22 32.37 -21.82 -12.82
N ASN A 23 32.22 -21.38 -14.07
CA ASN A 23 32.72 -22.12 -15.25
C ASN A 23 33.91 -21.43 -15.94
N GLY A 24 34.59 -20.49 -15.28
CA GLY A 24 35.69 -19.76 -15.92
C GLY A 24 35.24 -18.95 -17.14
N HIS A 25 33.99 -18.47 -17.14
CA HIS A 25 33.53 -17.50 -18.14
C HIS A 25 34.33 -16.19 -17.98
N ASN A 26 35.45 -16.11 -18.69
CA ASN A 26 36.39 -15.01 -18.80
C ASN A 26 35.81 -13.79 -19.57
N SER A 27 34.64 -13.29 -19.14
CA SER A 27 34.21 -11.92 -19.48
C SER A 27 35.04 -10.88 -18.74
N ALA A 28 35.72 -11.30 -17.67
CA ALA A 28 36.67 -10.50 -16.94
C ALA A 28 37.86 -10.12 -17.84
N ILE A 29 38.09 -8.81 -17.96
CA ILE A 29 39.24 -8.22 -18.67
C ILE A 29 40.23 -7.57 -17.70
N PHE A 30 39.88 -7.51 -16.41
CA PHE A 30 40.70 -7.01 -15.31
C PHE A 30 40.95 -8.14 -14.30
N ASP A 31 42.21 -8.39 -13.97
CA ASP A 31 42.65 -9.61 -13.27
C ASP A 31 42.31 -9.65 -11.77
N ASN A 32 41.96 -8.51 -11.17
CA ASN A 32 41.67 -8.46 -9.74
C ASN A 32 40.77 -7.27 -9.39
N SER A 33 39.47 -7.39 -9.65
CA SER A 33 38.51 -6.43 -9.13
C SER A 33 38.20 -6.80 -7.67
N SER A 34 39.01 -6.30 -6.74
CA SER A 34 38.68 -6.27 -5.30
C SER A 34 37.37 -5.54 -5.00
N PHE A 35 36.77 -4.92 -6.02
CA PHE A 35 35.50 -4.21 -5.97
C PHE A 35 34.32 -5.02 -6.52
N ASN A 36 34.54 -6.26 -6.95
CA ASN A 36 33.45 -7.19 -7.19
C ASN A 36 32.78 -7.55 -5.87
N TYR A 37 31.49 -7.83 -5.93
CA TYR A 37 30.70 -8.14 -4.74
C TYR A 37 29.75 -9.28 -5.04
N PHE A 38 29.56 -10.18 -4.08
CA PHE A 38 28.53 -11.19 -4.11
C PHE A 38 27.93 -11.36 -2.71
N LYS A 39 26.60 -11.36 -2.62
CA LYS A 39 25.89 -11.70 -1.39
C LYS A 39 24.56 -12.36 -1.68
N THR A 40 24.30 -13.46 -0.98
CA THR A 40 22.99 -14.09 -0.88
C THR A 40 22.28 -13.57 0.36
N TYR A 41 21.03 -13.15 0.20
CA TYR A 41 20.15 -12.68 1.29
C TYR A 41 19.16 -13.76 1.73
N TYR A 42 18.70 -14.59 0.80
CA TYR A 42 17.78 -15.68 1.07
C TYR A 42 18.19 -16.95 0.33
N ASP A 43 17.93 -18.09 0.96
CA ASP A 43 18.00 -19.40 0.32
C ASP A 43 16.79 -19.60 -0.60
N TYR A 44 17.04 -20.08 -1.83
CA TYR A 44 16.01 -20.20 -2.86
C TYR A 44 14.88 -21.16 -2.49
N ASP A 45 15.23 -22.34 -1.97
CA ASP A 45 14.27 -23.39 -1.67
C ASP A 45 13.42 -23.00 -0.46
N LYS A 46 14.04 -22.49 0.60
CA LYS A 46 13.32 -21.98 1.79
C LYS A 46 12.41 -20.81 1.45
N PHE A 47 12.86 -19.90 0.58
CA PHE A 47 12.04 -18.79 0.14
C PHE A 47 10.83 -19.27 -0.66
N LEU A 48 11.06 -20.20 -1.60
CA LEU A 48 9.99 -20.77 -2.42
C LEU A 48 8.97 -21.55 -1.58
N GLU A 49 9.42 -22.30 -0.59
CA GLU A 49 8.55 -22.99 0.37
C GLU A 49 7.68 -21.99 1.13
N SER A 50 8.29 -20.95 1.70
CA SER A 50 7.57 -19.87 2.40
C SER A 50 6.55 -19.17 1.50
N ALA A 51 6.88 -18.94 0.22
CA ALA A 51 5.98 -18.36 -0.75
C ALA A 51 4.80 -19.28 -1.11
N LYS A 52 5.04 -20.60 -1.26
CA LYS A 52 3.99 -21.61 -1.49
C LYS A 52 3.03 -21.68 -0.32
N ASP A 53 3.56 -21.71 0.91
CA ASP A 53 2.74 -21.74 2.13
C ASP A 53 1.89 -20.48 2.24
N LYS A 54 2.49 -19.30 2.03
CA LYS A 54 1.77 -18.04 2.05
C LYS A 54 0.66 -18.00 1.00
N TYR A 55 0.95 -18.45 -0.22
CA TYR A 55 -0.03 -18.53 -1.30
C TYR A 55 -1.19 -19.47 -0.97
N GLN A 56 -0.90 -20.65 -0.41
CA GLN A 56 -1.92 -21.60 0.03
C GLN A 56 -2.80 -21.01 1.14
N GLN A 57 -2.22 -20.24 2.07
CA GLN A 57 -2.97 -19.58 3.14
C GLN A 57 -3.90 -18.47 2.62
N THR A 58 -3.41 -17.63 1.69
CA THR A 58 -4.16 -16.46 1.20
C THR A 58 -5.11 -16.79 0.06
N ILE A 59 -4.67 -17.56 -0.93
CA ILE A 59 -5.41 -17.87 -2.15
C ILE A 59 -6.20 -19.19 -2.02
N LYS A 60 -5.90 -20.01 -0.99
CA LYS A 60 -6.56 -21.30 -0.71
C LYS A 60 -6.43 -22.32 -1.83
N GLN A 61 -5.37 -22.21 -2.63
CA GLN A 61 -5.08 -23.08 -3.76
C GLN A 61 -3.57 -23.35 -3.85
N ARG A 62 -3.18 -24.44 -4.54
CA ARG A 62 -1.79 -24.69 -4.86
C ARG A 62 -1.29 -23.67 -5.89
N MET A 63 -0.05 -23.21 -5.71
CA MET A 63 0.57 -22.27 -6.64
C MET A 63 0.77 -22.93 -8.01
N GLN A 64 0.39 -22.24 -9.09
CA GLN A 64 0.53 -22.74 -10.45
C GLN A 64 2.00 -22.87 -10.85
N LYS A 65 2.33 -23.87 -11.69
CA LYS A 65 3.71 -24.11 -12.16
C LYS A 65 4.33 -22.87 -12.82
N SER A 66 3.56 -22.18 -13.66
CA SER A 66 4.00 -20.94 -14.31
C SER A 66 4.33 -19.81 -13.31
N ALA A 67 3.62 -19.73 -12.19
CA ALA A 67 3.90 -18.75 -11.14
C ALA A 67 5.18 -19.11 -10.37
N ILE A 68 5.40 -20.39 -10.09
CA ILE A 68 6.62 -20.90 -9.46
C ILE A 68 7.83 -20.61 -10.34
N GLU A 69 7.77 -20.95 -11.63
CA GLU A 69 8.90 -20.76 -12.53
C GLU A 69 9.20 -19.27 -12.83
N ASN A 70 8.26 -18.35 -12.58
CA ASN A 70 8.45 -16.90 -12.75
C ASN A 70 8.65 -16.18 -11.41
N ILE A 71 8.83 -16.92 -10.32
CA ILE A 71 8.97 -16.34 -9.00
C ILE A 71 10.30 -15.62 -8.82
N PHE A 72 11.37 -16.09 -9.46
CA PHE A 72 12.70 -15.49 -9.41
C PHE A 72 13.08 -14.92 -10.77
N GLN A 73 13.53 -13.67 -10.78
CA GLN A 73 13.96 -12.94 -11.97
C GLN A 73 15.31 -12.31 -11.70
N GLU A 74 16.04 -12.05 -12.76
CA GLU A 74 17.34 -11.39 -12.72
C GLU A 74 17.21 -10.00 -13.33
N ALA A 75 17.63 -8.97 -12.59
CA ALA A 75 17.82 -7.64 -13.13
C ALA A 75 19.29 -7.40 -13.45
N ILE A 76 19.56 -6.99 -14.69
CA ILE A 76 20.87 -6.52 -15.14
C ILE A 76 20.84 -5.00 -15.15
N ILE A 77 21.66 -4.41 -14.29
CA ILE A 77 21.62 -2.99 -13.94
C ILE A 77 22.97 -2.36 -14.26
N THR A 78 22.95 -1.31 -15.07
CA THR A 78 24.15 -0.51 -15.30
C THR A 78 24.47 0.28 -14.04
N ILE A 79 25.73 0.27 -13.62
CA ILE A 79 26.24 1.10 -12.53
C ILE A 79 27.50 1.84 -12.99
N ASP A 80 28.09 2.65 -12.14
CA ASP A 80 29.46 3.17 -12.33
C ASP A 80 30.40 2.70 -11.22
N ASP A 81 31.67 3.12 -11.30
CA ASP A 81 32.71 2.69 -10.37
C ASP A 81 32.50 3.18 -8.93
N THR A 82 31.70 4.24 -8.73
CA THR A 82 31.41 4.82 -7.41
C THR A 82 30.29 4.09 -6.68
N HIS A 83 29.41 3.40 -7.41
CA HIS A 83 28.31 2.65 -6.81
C HIS A 83 28.79 1.44 -6.00
N THR A 84 28.06 1.17 -4.93
CA THR A 84 28.29 0.12 -3.95
C THR A 84 27.08 -0.82 -3.85
N GLN A 85 27.21 -1.88 -3.07
CA GLN A 85 26.11 -2.78 -2.76
C GLN A 85 24.95 -2.09 -2.05
N ASN A 86 25.21 -1.03 -1.26
CA ASN A 86 24.18 -0.35 -0.49
C ASN A 86 23.21 0.41 -1.42
N ASP A 87 23.74 1.08 -2.44
CA ASP A 87 22.93 1.79 -3.44
C ASP A 87 21.95 0.84 -4.15
N LEU A 88 22.37 -0.41 -4.38
CA LEU A 88 21.53 -1.44 -5.00
C LEU A 88 20.55 -2.07 -4.01
N VAL A 89 20.93 -2.23 -2.75
CA VAL A 89 19.99 -2.66 -1.70
C VAL A 89 18.88 -1.62 -1.53
N ASP A 90 19.22 -0.33 -1.50
CA ASP A 90 18.26 0.77 -1.42
C ASP A 90 17.36 0.82 -2.66
N LEU A 91 17.93 0.63 -3.85
CA LEU A 91 17.16 0.49 -5.09
C LEU A 91 16.12 -0.63 -5.00
N PHE A 92 16.51 -1.82 -4.54
CA PHE A 92 15.58 -2.95 -4.43
C PHE A 92 14.56 -2.76 -3.31
N PHE A 93 14.93 -2.10 -2.23
CA PHE A 93 13.99 -1.67 -1.20
C PHE A 93 12.90 -0.76 -1.78
N ASP A 94 13.27 0.26 -2.54
CA ASP A 94 12.32 1.21 -3.14
C ASP A 94 11.47 0.57 -4.24
N LEU A 95 12.06 -0.29 -5.08
CA LEU A 95 11.33 -1.09 -6.07
C LEU A 95 10.27 -1.96 -5.39
N LYS A 96 10.60 -2.60 -4.26
CA LYS A 96 9.67 -3.41 -3.47
C LYS A 96 8.53 -2.57 -2.90
N GLN A 97 8.82 -1.40 -2.31
CA GLN A 97 7.77 -0.54 -1.77
C GLN A 97 6.82 -0.03 -2.85
N ARG A 98 7.34 0.33 -4.02
CA ARG A 98 6.56 0.97 -5.08
C ARG A 98 5.78 -0.01 -5.95
N PHE A 99 6.35 -1.17 -6.27
CA PHE A 99 5.77 -2.10 -7.25
C PHE A 99 5.34 -3.44 -6.67
N GLY A 100 5.68 -3.73 -5.40
CA GLY A 100 5.51 -5.06 -4.81
C GLY A 100 6.48 -6.08 -5.42
N GLY A 101 6.67 -7.22 -4.75
CA GLY A 101 7.76 -8.13 -5.10
C GLY A 101 9.13 -7.46 -4.90
N HIS A 102 10.08 -7.69 -5.81
CA HIS A 102 11.47 -7.18 -5.74
C HIS A 102 12.21 -7.53 -4.45
N GLU A 103 11.83 -8.64 -3.81
CA GLU A 103 12.61 -9.13 -2.68
C GLU A 103 13.97 -9.57 -3.18
N LEU A 104 15.04 -8.88 -2.78
CA LEU A 104 16.38 -9.20 -3.23
C LEU A 104 16.82 -10.56 -2.66
N ILE A 105 17.09 -11.53 -3.52
CA ILE A 105 17.51 -12.90 -3.15
C ILE A 105 19.03 -13.01 -3.14
N ASN A 106 19.67 -12.52 -4.20
CA ASN A 106 21.12 -12.34 -4.24
C ASN A 106 21.49 -11.09 -5.03
N LEU A 107 22.69 -10.60 -4.80
CA LEU A 107 23.26 -9.46 -5.49
C LEU A 107 24.70 -9.74 -5.85
N THR A 108 25.02 -9.48 -7.12
CA THR A 108 26.37 -9.56 -7.67
C THR A 108 26.73 -8.25 -8.34
N ILE A 109 27.95 -7.76 -8.13
CA ILE A 109 28.51 -6.61 -8.82
C ILE A 109 29.77 -7.05 -9.56
N HIS A 110 29.80 -6.78 -10.87
CA HIS A 110 30.96 -6.98 -11.72
C HIS A 110 31.54 -5.64 -12.15
N LYS A 111 32.77 -5.36 -11.71
CA LYS A 111 33.60 -4.21 -12.14
C LYS A 111 34.87 -4.66 -12.90
N ASP A 112 35.03 -5.97 -13.07
CA ASP A 112 36.09 -6.62 -13.85
C ASP A 112 35.76 -6.83 -15.34
N GLU A 113 34.55 -6.47 -15.76
CA GLU A 113 34.08 -6.68 -17.14
C GLU A 113 34.15 -5.42 -18.00
N GLY A 114 34.13 -5.62 -19.32
CA GLY A 114 34.28 -4.52 -20.25
C GLY A 114 34.43 -4.96 -21.70
N TYR A 115 35.08 -4.10 -22.46
CA TYR A 115 35.50 -4.41 -23.83
C TYR A 115 36.87 -3.79 -24.12
N PHE A 116 37.51 -4.27 -25.16
CA PHE A 116 38.78 -3.75 -25.67
C PHE A 116 38.52 -2.81 -26.85
N VAL A 117 39.35 -1.78 -27.01
CA VAL A 117 39.31 -0.85 -28.16
C VAL A 117 40.67 -0.84 -28.83
N LYS A 118 40.66 -1.03 -30.15
CA LYS A 118 41.84 -0.89 -31.00
C LYS A 118 41.40 -0.37 -32.36
N ASP A 119 42.10 0.65 -32.87
CA ASP A 119 41.82 1.26 -34.18
C ASP A 119 40.36 1.70 -34.38
N GLY A 120 39.71 2.15 -33.30
CA GLY A 120 38.30 2.56 -33.30
C GLY A 120 37.28 1.40 -33.30
N ILE A 121 37.74 0.15 -33.24
CA ILE A 121 36.89 -1.05 -33.21
C ILE A 121 36.73 -1.53 -31.76
N ASN A 122 35.49 -1.84 -31.37
CA ASN A 122 35.16 -2.39 -30.05
C ASN A 122 35.14 -3.93 -30.09
N TYR A 123 36.00 -4.56 -29.29
CA TYR A 123 36.11 -6.00 -29.12
C TYR A 123 35.53 -6.42 -27.76
N LYS A 124 34.33 -7.00 -27.80
CA LYS A 124 33.59 -7.49 -26.63
C LYS A 124 33.86 -8.98 -26.41
N PRO A 125 34.21 -9.39 -25.18
CA PRO A 125 34.34 -10.80 -24.82
C PRO A 125 33.13 -11.63 -25.30
N TYR A 126 33.38 -12.83 -25.81
CA TYR A 126 32.39 -13.77 -26.36
C TYR A 126 31.66 -13.33 -27.63
N LYS A 127 31.84 -12.10 -28.09
CA LYS A 127 31.25 -11.62 -29.34
C LYS A 127 32.25 -11.65 -30.49
N ASN A 128 33.37 -10.97 -30.30
CA ASN A 128 34.41 -10.79 -31.32
C ASN A 128 35.83 -10.84 -30.76
N ILE A 129 35.99 -11.14 -29.46
CA ILE A 129 37.24 -11.57 -28.85
C ILE A 129 36.96 -12.61 -27.76
N ILE A 130 37.83 -13.60 -27.56
CA ILE A 130 37.68 -14.65 -26.55
C ILE A 130 39.02 -14.93 -25.86
N LYS A 131 38.98 -15.20 -24.55
CA LYS A 131 40.15 -15.69 -23.79
C LYS A 131 40.21 -17.22 -23.87
N LYS A 132 41.33 -17.76 -24.34
CA LYS A 132 41.65 -19.20 -24.31
C LYS A 132 42.95 -19.35 -23.51
N ASP A 133 42.90 -20.07 -22.40
CA ASP A 133 43.97 -20.11 -21.40
C ASP A 133 44.36 -18.70 -20.96
N GLU A 134 45.61 -18.27 -21.14
CA GLU A 134 46.07 -16.91 -20.80
C GLU A 134 46.05 -15.92 -21.97
N ASP A 135 45.73 -16.39 -23.17
CA ASP A 135 45.81 -15.60 -24.39
C ASP A 135 44.43 -15.18 -24.92
N TRP A 136 44.38 -14.04 -25.61
CA TRP A 136 43.17 -13.56 -26.27
C TRP A 136 43.22 -13.77 -27.77
N TYR A 137 42.07 -14.10 -28.35
CA TYR A 137 41.92 -14.42 -29.77
C TYR A 137 40.75 -13.66 -30.39
N ILE A 138 40.91 -13.14 -31.60
CA ILE A 138 39.85 -12.55 -32.43
C ILE A 138 39.49 -13.46 -33.60
N SER A 139 38.31 -13.26 -34.19
CA SER A 139 37.93 -13.90 -35.45
C SER A 139 38.73 -13.31 -36.62
N ALA A 140 39.07 -14.14 -37.60
CA ALA A 140 39.67 -13.68 -38.86
C ALA A 140 38.71 -12.86 -39.73
N ASP A 141 37.40 -12.96 -39.46
CA ASP A 141 36.36 -12.21 -40.13
C ASP A 141 35.77 -11.19 -39.14
N GLU A 142 36.24 -9.94 -39.19
CA GLU A 142 36.02 -8.90 -38.16
C GLU A 142 34.52 -8.53 -37.93
N LYS A 143 33.60 -9.05 -38.76
CA LYS A 143 32.22 -8.57 -38.87
C LYS A 143 31.12 -9.58 -38.55
N LYS A 144 31.39 -10.81 -38.09
CA LYS A 144 30.31 -11.75 -37.76
C LYS A 144 30.51 -12.51 -36.45
N GLU A 145 29.40 -12.65 -35.72
CA GLU A 145 29.24 -13.58 -34.61
C GLU A 145 29.51 -14.99 -35.12
N THR A 146 30.64 -15.56 -34.73
CA THR A 146 31.07 -16.86 -35.21
C THR A 146 31.38 -17.78 -34.04
N LYS A 147 30.97 -19.04 -34.17
CA LYS A 147 31.24 -20.14 -33.24
C LYS A 147 32.70 -20.13 -32.76
N ALA A 148 32.96 -20.61 -31.54
CA ALA A 148 34.28 -20.59 -30.86
C ALA A 148 35.48 -21.05 -31.73
N GLU A 149 35.22 -21.92 -32.70
CA GLU A 149 36.15 -22.44 -33.70
C GLU A 149 36.78 -21.35 -34.61
N ASN A 150 36.12 -20.21 -34.78
CA ASN A 150 36.56 -19.15 -35.70
C ASN A 150 37.53 -18.14 -35.05
N PHE A 151 37.72 -18.21 -33.73
CA PHE A 151 38.69 -17.38 -33.02
C PHE A 151 40.07 -18.01 -33.09
N SER A 152 40.82 -17.70 -34.15
CA SER A 152 42.13 -18.29 -34.45
C SER A 152 43.29 -17.30 -34.38
N LEU A 153 43.02 -15.98 -34.44
CA LEU A 153 44.07 -14.96 -34.45
C LEU A 153 44.40 -14.53 -33.02
N LYS A 154 45.57 -14.97 -32.51
CA LYS A 154 46.11 -14.50 -31.22
C LYS A 154 46.42 -13.01 -31.30
N VAL A 155 46.01 -12.25 -30.28
CA VAL A 155 46.25 -10.81 -30.19
C VAL A 155 47.00 -10.44 -28.91
N ASP A 156 47.87 -9.44 -29.02
CA ASP A 156 48.50 -8.81 -27.86
C ASP A 156 47.57 -7.73 -27.28
N ILE A 157 46.93 -8.05 -26.16
CA ILE A 157 45.99 -7.15 -25.47
C ILE A 157 46.65 -5.92 -24.86
N SER A 158 47.97 -5.88 -24.72
CA SER A 158 48.67 -4.66 -24.28
C SER A 158 48.55 -3.53 -25.31
N SER A 159 48.30 -3.88 -26.58
CA SER A 159 48.04 -2.91 -27.66
C SER A 159 46.58 -2.39 -27.70
N PHE A 160 45.72 -2.86 -26.81
CA PHE A 160 44.31 -2.45 -26.76
C PHE A 160 44.04 -1.56 -25.54
N THR A 161 43.12 -0.61 -25.70
CA THR A 161 42.58 0.14 -24.56
C THR A 161 41.44 -0.66 -23.92
N LYS A 162 41.52 -0.92 -22.61
CA LYS A 162 40.42 -1.57 -21.86
C LYS A 162 39.39 -0.52 -21.46
N VAL A 163 38.11 -0.79 -21.71
CA VAL A 163 36.99 0.05 -21.27
C VAL A 163 36.14 -0.75 -20.30
N SER A 164 36.06 -0.28 -19.06
CA SER A 164 35.28 -0.92 -18.01
C SER A 164 33.78 -0.68 -18.22
N THR A 165 32.98 -1.72 -18.01
CA THR A 165 31.52 -1.63 -18.00
C THR A 165 30.94 -2.20 -16.72
N PRO A 166 31.09 -1.50 -15.58
CA PRO A 166 30.47 -1.89 -14.32
C PRO A 166 28.98 -2.16 -14.47
N HIS A 167 28.52 -3.27 -13.92
CA HIS A 167 27.11 -3.63 -13.88
C HIS A 167 26.84 -4.57 -12.70
N ALA A 168 25.57 -4.71 -12.38
CA ALA A 168 25.11 -5.58 -11.31
C ALA A 168 24.04 -6.54 -11.81
N HIS A 169 24.09 -7.74 -11.24
CA HIS A 169 23.09 -8.78 -11.38
C HIS A 169 22.39 -8.92 -10.05
N ALA A 170 21.11 -8.62 -10.02
CA ALA A 170 20.29 -8.78 -8.84
C ALA A 170 19.23 -9.84 -9.12
N VAL A 171 19.33 -10.99 -8.47
CA VAL A 171 18.24 -11.97 -8.49
C VAL A 171 17.25 -11.57 -7.42
N PHE A 172 16.00 -11.39 -7.81
CA PHE A 172 14.93 -10.96 -6.92
C PHE A 172 13.68 -11.81 -7.10
N SER A 173 12.83 -11.82 -6.07
CA SER A 173 11.54 -12.49 -6.13
C SER A 173 10.43 -11.55 -6.56
N MET A 174 9.58 -12.03 -7.47
CA MET A 174 8.31 -11.42 -7.80
C MET A 174 7.24 -11.68 -6.74
N PHE A 175 7.44 -12.60 -5.79
CA PHE A 175 6.43 -12.92 -4.79
C PHE A 175 6.27 -11.76 -3.80
N ASP A 176 5.04 -11.27 -3.66
CA ASP A 176 4.70 -10.25 -2.70
C ASP A 176 4.00 -10.90 -1.50
N PHE A 177 4.67 -10.90 -0.34
CA PHE A 177 4.11 -11.49 0.89
C PHE A 177 2.89 -10.76 1.44
N LYS A 178 2.71 -9.46 1.13
CA LYS A 178 1.51 -8.72 1.52
C LYS A 178 0.32 -9.17 0.67
N LEU A 179 0.52 -9.36 -0.63
CA LEU A 179 -0.52 -9.84 -1.56
C LEU A 179 -0.72 -11.36 -1.49
N GLY A 180 0.28 -12.10 -1.01
CA GLY A 180 0.32 -13.57 -1.00
C GLY A 180 0.37 -14.18 -2.40
N ARG A 181 0.88 -13.43 -3.40
CA ARG A 181 1.02 -13.87 -4.80
C ARG A 181 2.08 -13.04 -5.51
N ASN A 182 2.48 -13.47 -6.71
CA ASN A 182 3.43 -12.70 -7.52
C ASN A 182 2.86 -11.32 -7.88
N ALA A 183 3.68 -10.29 -7.70
CA ALA A 183 3.48 -8.96 -8.26
C ALA A 183 3.52 -9.03 -9.80
N ARG A 184 2.89 -8.05 -10.45
CA ARG A 184 2.82 -8.01 -11.92
C ARG A 184 3.89 -7.08 -12.48
N MET A 185 4.67 -7.57 -13.43
CA MET A 185 5.61 -6.78 -14.21
C MET A 185 4.89 -6.11 -15.38
N GLN A 186 4.20 -4.98 -15.15
CA GLN A 186 3.41 -4.34 -16.21
C GLN A 186 4.30 -3.47 -17.11
N LYS A 187 4.07 -3.50 -18.43
CA LYS A 187 4.82 -2.67 -19.38
C LYS A 187 4.76 -1.18 -19.06
N LYS A 188 3.61 -0.69 -18.55
CA LYS A 188 3.46 0.71 -18.14
C LYS A 188 4.38 1.11 -16.99
N ASP A 189 4.76 0.16 -16.13
CA ASP A 189 5.58 0.42 -14.94
C ASP A 189 7.08 0.31 -15.27
N MET A 190 7.46 -0.27 -16.42
CA MET A 190 8.87 -0.39 -16.84
C MET A 190 9.56 0.97 -17.00
N VAL A 191 8.83 1.96 -17.53
CA VAL A 191 9.35 3.33 -17.63
C VAL A 191 9.59 3.92 -16.25
N GLU A 192 8.68 3.71 -15.30
CA GLU A 192 8.82 4.22 -13.94
C GLU A 192 9.97 3.53 -13.18
N ARG A 193 10.17 2.22 -13.38
CA ARG A 193 11.31 1.49 -12.82
C ARG A 193 12.63 2.05 -13.35
N LEU A 194 12.73 2.28 -14.66
CA LEU A 194 13.93 2.86 -15.23
C LEU A 194 14.18 4.28 -14.72
N LYS A 195 13.13 5.09 -14.52
CA LYS A 195 13.24 6.41 -13.88
C LYS A 195 13.74 6.29 -12.44
N LEU A 196 13.20 5.35 -11.67
CA LEU A 196 13.61 5.10 -10.29
C LEU A 196 15.08 4.68 -10.22
N VAL A 197 15.51 3.78 -11.11
CA VAL A 197 16.91 3.35 -11.23
C VAL A 197 17.81 4.53 -11.56
N ALA A 198 17.43 5.35 -12.54
CA ALA A 198 18.18 6.54 -12.92
C ALA A 198 18.30 7.55 -11.77
N ASP A 199 17.23 7.75 -11.01
CA ASP A 199 17.22 8.69 -9.89
C ASP A 199 18.04 8.18 -8.70
N ILE A 200 17.83 6.93 -8.27
CA ILE A 200 18.54 6.36 -7.12
C ILE A 200 20.04 6.25 -7.41
N LEU A 201 20.40 5.74 -8.58
CA LEU A 201 21.81 5.59 -9.00
C LEU A 201 22.41 6.85 -9.61
N LYS A 202 21.67 7.98 -9.61
CA LYS A 202 22.13 9.25 -10.19
C LYS A 202 22.76 9.07 -11.58
N LEU A 203 22.10 8.26 -12.42
CA LEU A 203 22.49 7.98 -13.79
C LEU A 203 21.62 8.78 -14.76
N GLU A 204 22.09 8.95 -16.00
CA GLU A 204 21.31 9.60 -17.04
C GLU A 204 20.10 8.74 -17.40
N TYR A 205 18.91 9.28 -17.16
CA TYR A 205 17.69 8.71 -17.71
C TYR A 205 17.66 8.97 -19.22
N ALA A 206 17.81 7.90 -19.99
CA ALA A 206 17.58 7.92 -21.43
C ALA A 206 16.46 6.92 -21.75
N LEU A 207 15.41 7.37 -22.43
CA LEU A 207 14.44 6.43 -23.01
C LEU A 207 15.21 5.50 -23.96
N GLN A 208 15.35 4.24 -23.58
CA GLN A 208 15.86 3.23 -24.49
C GLN A 208 14.91 3.20 -25.69
N LYS A 209 15.43 3.54 -26.87
CA LYS A 209 14.69 3.53 -28.13
C LYS A 209 14.00 2.17 -28.27
N ILE A 210 12.68 2.13 -28.07
CA ILE A 210 11.82 1.06 -28.56
C ILE A 210 11.69 1.26 -30.08
N TYR A 211 12.80 1.12 -30.80
CA TYR A 211 12.84 1.10 -32.25
C TYR A 211 13.71 -0.08 -32.65
N LYS A 212 13.08 -1.26 -32.69
CA LYS A 212 13.53 -2.34 -33.56
C LYS A 212 12.54 -2.37 -34.72
N ILE A 213 13.09 -2.50 -35.94
CA ILE A 213 12.46 -2.39 -37.26
C ILE A 213 12.50 -0.96 -37.81
N LEU A 214 13.61 -0.61 -38.48
CA LEU A 214 13.65 0.05 -39.80
C LEU A 214 15.12 0.31 -40.16
N ASP A 215 15.88 -0.77 -40.37
CA ASP A 215 17.06 -0.75 -41.21
C ASP A 215 16.65 -1.26 -42.60
N SER A 216 16.14 -0.34 -43.42
CA SER A 216 16.26 -0.38 -44.88
C SER A 216 15.79 0.94 -45.46
N ASN A 217 16.77 1.73 -45.91
CA ASN A 217 16.72 2.79 -46.93
C ASN A 217 15.33 3.28 -47.36
N ILE A 218 15.00 4.54 -47.05
CA ILE A 218 14.34 5.50 -47.96
C ILE A 218 14.25 6.88 -47.24
N ASP A 219 14.40 7.91 -48.06
CA ASP A 219 14.36 9.34 -47.79
C ASP A 219 13.05 9.82 -47.11
N ILE A 220 12.99 9.86 -45.77
CA ILE A 220 11.81 10.32 -44.97
C ILE A 220 12.22 11.34 -43.89
N THR A 221 13.25 12.15 -44.11
CA THR A 221 13.74 13.09 -43.09
C THR A 221 12.79 14.28 -42.88
N GLY A 222 12.17 14.81 -43.94
CA GLY A 222 11.30 15.99 -43.84
C GLY A 222 9.90 15.73 -43.26
N VAL A 223 9.26 14.61 -43.63
CA VAL A 223 7.89 14.27 -43.16
C VAL A 223 7.89 13.87 -41.68
N LYS A 224 8.90 13.10 -41.24
CA LYS A 224 9.05 12.69 -39.83
C LYS A 224 9.29 13.89 -38.92
N GLU A 225 10.00 14.93 -39.37
CA GLU A 225 10.24 16.13 -38.57
C GLU A 225 8.95 16.95 -38.35
N GLN A 226 8.10 17.06 -39.37
CA GLN A 226 6.79 17.73 -39.25
C GLN A 226 5.84 16.95 -38.34
N GLU A 227 5.80 15.62 -38.45
CA GLU A 227 5.01 14.77 -37.57
C GLU A 227 5.49 14.84 -36.11
N LEU A 228 6.80 14.87 -35.88
CA LEU A 228 7.39 15.07 -34.54
C LEU A 228 6.99 16.42 -33.93
N LYS A 229 7.10 17.52 -34.69
CA LYS A 229 6.65 18.85 -34.23
C LYS A 229 5.16 18.89 -33.92
N SER A 230 4.34 18.19 -34.73
CA SER A 230 2.90 18.06 -34.49
C SER A 230 2.59 17.27 -33.20
N LEU A 231 3.33 16.20 -32.94
CA LEU A 231 3.20 15.42 -31.71
C LEU A 231 3.67 16.20 -30.48
N GLU A 232 4.77 16.95 -30.57
CA GLU A 232 5.23 17.84 -29.51
C GLU A 232 4.19 18.88 -29.14
N PHE A 233 3.55 19.52 -30.14
CA PHE A 233 2.47 20.47 -29.89
C PHE A 233 1.26 19.81 -29.20
N LYS A 234 0.91 18.58 -29.60
CA LYS A 234 -0.16 17.81 -28.94
C LYS A 234 0.20 17.43 -27.51
N ILE A 235 1.46 17.05 -27.24
CA ILE A 235 1.94 16.73 -25.88
C ILE A 235 1.87 17.98 -25.01
N GLU A 236 2.33 19.12 -25.51
CA GLU A 236 2.28 20.39 -24.78
C GLU A 236 0.84 20.80 -24.45
N ALA A 237 -0.07 20.71 -25.43
CA ALA A 237 -1.49 20.97 -25.20
C ALA A 237 -2.09 20.03 -24.14
N ARG A 238 -1.75 18.74 -24.16
CA ARG A 238 -2.20 17.76 -23.17
C ARG A 238 -1.61 18.02 -21.78
N ASN A 239 -0.35 18.44 -21.70
CA ASN A 239 0.28 18.80 -20.42
C ASN A 239 -0.40 20.02 -19.78
N GLN A 240 -0.76 21.03 -20.59
CA GLN A 240 -1.52 22.19 -20.10
C GLN A 240 -2.94 21.80 -19.64
N GLU A 241 -3.60 20.87 -20.33
CA GLU A 241 -4.88 20.31 -19.91
C GLU A 241 -4.76 19.55 -18.57
N LEU A 242 -3.74 18.70 -18.42
CA LEU A 242 -3.45 18.00 -17.17
C LEU A 242 -3.17 18.96 -16.01
N PHE A 243 -2.42 20.04 -16.26
CA PHE A 243 -2.15 21.06 -15.24
C PHE A 243 -3.44 21.72 -14.74
N ARG A 244 -4.36 22.07 -15.65
CA ARG A 244 -5.67 22.64 -15.31
C ARG A 244 -6.52 21.66 -14.51
N ILE A 245 -6.56 20.39 -14.91
CA ILE A 245 -7.31 19.35 -14.21
C ILE A 245 -6.75 19.15 -12.80
N ASN A 246 -5.43 19.08 -12.64
CA ASN A 246 -4.79 18.91 -11.33
C ASN A 246 -5.10 20.06 -10.38
N ASN A 247 -5.06 21.31 -10.87
CA ASN A 247 -5.44 22.46 -10.04
C ASN A 247 -6.92 22.40 -9.63
N SER A 248 -7.82 22.02 -10.54
CA SER A 248 -9.24 21.86 -10.21
C SER A 248 -9.50 20.71 -9.22
N ILE A 249 -8.71 19.63 -9.28
CA ILE A 249 -8.77 18.54 -8.30
C ILE A 249 -8.33 19.06 -6.93
N ALA A 250 -7.21 19.76 -6.85
CA ALA A 250 -6.71 20.31 -5.58
C ALA A 250 -7.72 21.27 -4.92
N GLU A 251 -8.39 22.11 -5.69
CA GLU A 251 -9.47 22.98 -5.18
C GLU A 251 -10.65 22.17 -4.64
N LYS A 252 -11.05 21.09 -5.33
CA LYS A 252 -12.14 20.22 -4.88
C LYS A 252 -11.77 19.41 -3.65
N GLU A 253 -10.51 18.98 -3.53
CA GLU A 253 -10.00 18.31 -2.32
C GLU A 253 -10.06 19.24 -1.11
N TYR A 254 -9.66 20.50 -1.26
CA TYR A 254 -9.79 21.50 -0.21
C TYR A 254 -11.25 21.73 0.23
N LEU A 255 -12.17 21.86 -0.73
CA LEU A 255 -13.60 21.99 -0.43
C LEU A 255 -14.18 20.74 0.25
N LEU A 256 -13.70 19.56 -0.15
CA LEU A 256 -14.11 18.29 0.46
C LEU A 256 -13.67 18.21 1.92
N ASP A 257 -12.43 18.61 2.23
CA ASP A 257 -11.91 18.66 3.60
C ASP A 257 -12.71 19.64 4.47
N GLU A 258 -13.06 20.81 3.93
CA GLU A 258 -13.90 21.79 4.64
C GLU A 258 -15.30 21.23 4.93
N LEU A 259 -15.91 20.54 3.96
CA LEU A 259 -17.19 19.86 4.13
C LEU A 259 -17.10 18.73 5.17
N LEU A 260 -16.02 17.96 5.16
CA LEU A 260 -15.80 16.86 6.12
C LEU A 260 -15.70 17.39 7.56
N GLN A 261 -15.02 18.52 7.75
CA GLN A 261 -14.97 19.21 9.05
C GLN A 261 -16.36 19.69 9.49
N LYS A 262 -17.12 20.34 8.58
CA LYS A 262 -18.50 20.79 8.86
C LYS A 262 -19.44 19.64 9.23
N VAL A 263 -19.35 18.50 8.54
CA VAL A 263 -20.14 17.30 8.84
C VAL A 263 -19.77 16.73 10.21
N THR A 264 -18.48 16.66 10.52
CA THR A 264 -17.99 16.19 11.83
C THR A 264 -18.51 17.08 12.96
N LEU A 265 -18.47 18.40 12.81
CA LEU A 265 -19.02 19.35 13.78
C LEU A 265 -20.54 19.22 13.94
N LYS A 266 -21.28 18.98 12.86
CA LYS A 266 -22.73 18.73 12.95
C LYS A 266 -23.02 17.42 13.66
N LYS A 267 -22.27 16.35 13.38
CA LYS A 267 -22.42 15.03 14.00
C LYS A 267 -22.18 15.09 15.51
N THR A 268 -21.14 15.80 15.96
CA THR A 268 -20.87 15.97 17.40
C THR A 268 -21.97 16.76 18.11
N LYS A 269 -22.47 17.85 17.51
CA LYS A 269 -23.64 18.58 18.04
C LYS A 269 -24.89 17.72 18.10
N PHE A 270 -25.15 16.91 17.07
CA PHE A 270 -26.28 16.00 17.02
C PHE A 270 -26.22 14.96 18.16
N ASN A 271 -25.05 14.34 18.37
CA ASN A 271 -24.87 13.38 19.46
C ASN A 271 -25.11 14.04 20.82
N SER A 272 -24.57 15.24 21.06
CA SER A 272 -24.82 15.98 22.31
C SER A 272 -26.30 16.28 22.54
N LEU A 273 -27.06 16.62 21.49
CA LEU A 273 -28.51 16.81 21.60
C LEU A 273 -29.24 15.49 21.89
N SER A 274 -28.83 14.40 21.24
CA SER A 274 -29.35 13.07 21.50
C SER A 274 -29.19 12.67 22.97
N ASP A 275 -28.00 12.88 23.54
CA ASP A 275 -27.71 12.58 24.95
C ASP A 275 -28.59 13.41 25.89
N LYS A 276 -28.79 14.71 25.58
CA LYS A 276 -29.69 15.59 26.35
C LYS A 276 -31.14 15.13 26.32
N ILE A 277 -31.62 14.66 25.15
CA ILE A 277 -32.97 14.11 25.01
C ILE A 277 -33.11 12.83 25.83
N SER A 278 -32.13 11.93 25.77
CA SER A 278 -32.15 10.70 26.58
C SER A 278 -32.17 10.99 28.08
N LEU A 279 -31.42 12.01 28.54
CA LEU A 279 -31.45 12.44 29.94
C LEU A 279 -32.83 13.00 30.32
N LYS A 280 -33.40 13.89 29.50
CA LYS A 280 -34.71 14.49 29.75
C LYS A 280 -35.84 13.45 29.75
N ASN A 281 -35.75 12.43 28.90
CA ASN A 281 -36.71 11.33 28.91
C ASN A 281 -36.65 10.55 30.22
N ARG A 282 -35.45 10.29 30.76
CA ARG A 282 -35.31 9.62 32.07
C ARG A 282 -35.91 10.47 33.20
N GLU A 283 -35.60 11.76 33.23
CA GLU A 283 -36.20 12.68 34.21
C GLU A 283 -37.74 12.70 34.11
N PHE A 284 -38.29 12.59 32.90
CA PHE A 284 -39.73 12.53 32.68
C PHE A 284 -40.35 11.23 33.19
N GLU A 285 -39.72 10.08 32.97
CA GLU A 285 -40.14 8.78 33.51
C GLU A 285 -40.10 8.76 35.06
N ASP A 286 -39.08 9.37 35.66
CA ASP A 286 -38.96 9.52 37.11
C ASP A 286 -40.13 10.37 37.66
N LEU A 287 -40.50 11.46 36.96
CA LEU A 287 -41.64 12.30 37.32
C LEU A 287 -42.98 11.58 37.17
N ILE A 288 -43.17 10.79 36.11
CA ILE A 288 -44.37 9.94 35.94
C ILE A 288 -44.50 8.99 37.13
N THR A 289 -43.42 8.31 37.49
CA THR A 289 -43.41 7.39 38.62
C THR A 289 -43.78 8.10 39.92
N LEU A 290 -43.24 9.30 40.15
CA LEU A 290 -43.57 10.11 41.32
C LEU A 290 -45.06 10.50 41.34
N ILE A 291 -45.64 10.91 40.21
CA ILE A 291 -47.06 11.25 40.12
C ILE A 291 -47.92 10.04 40.49
N LEU A 292 -47.65 8.87 39.93
CA LEU A 292 -48.39 7.64 40.25
C LEU A 292 -48.35 7.32 41.75
N THR A 293 -47.19 7.47 42.40
CA THR A 293 -47.10 7.25 43.85
C THR A 293 -47.92 8.26 44.66
N LYS A 294 -48.04 9.50 44.17
CA LYS A 294 -48.84 10.54 44.84
C LYS A 294 -50.32 10.37 44.60
N GLU A 295 -50.73 9.88 43.44
CA GLU A 295 -52.12 9.47 43.19
C GLU A 295 -52.54 8.35 44.15
N ASP A 296 -51.71 7.32 44.32
CA ASP A 296 -51.92 6.25 45.31
C ASP A 296 -52.05 6.78 46.76
N GLU A 297 -51.25 7.79 47.14
CA GLU A 297 -51.35 8.43 48.46
C GLU A 297 -52.66 9.21 48.61
N ILE A 298 -53.10 9.92 47.57
CA ILE A 298 -54.36 10.67 47.54
C ILE A 298 -55.54 9.71 47.71
N ASP A 299 -55.56 8.59 46.99
CA ASP A 299 -56.62 7.58 47.09
C ASP A 299 -56.72 7.00 48.52
N LYS A 300 -55.59 6.72 49.15
CA LYS A 300 -55.54 6.28 50.56
C LYS A 300 -56.12 7.33 51.51
N LEU A 301 -55.80 8.60 51.30
CA LEU A 301 -56.32 9.70 52.11
C LEU A 301 -57.82 9.89 51.90
N GLN A 302 -58.30 9.79 50.66
CA GLN A 302 -59.72 9.89 50.33
C GLN A 302 -60.54 8.78 51.01
N ASN A 303 -60.06 7.54 50.96
CA ASN A 303 -60.70 6.42 51.66
C ASN A 303 -60.79 6.66 53.18
N LYS A 304 -59.70 7.16 53.78
CA LYS A 304 -59.69 7.49 55.22
C LYS A 304 -60.66 8.61 55.58
N ILE A 305 -60.83 9.60 54.71
CA ILE A 305 -61.83 10.67 54.89
C ILE A 305 -63.24 10.09 54.81
N MET A 306 -63.52 9.19 53.87
CA MET A 306 -64.82 8.53 53.76
C MET A 306 -65.17 7.73 55.02
N GLU A 307 -64.22 6.94 55.54
CA GLU A 307 -64.39 6.21 56.81
C GLU A 307 -64.73 7.17 57.95
N LYS A 308 -63.96 8.26 58.10
CA LYS A 308 -64.18 9.25 59.16
C LYS A 308 -65.52 9.98 59.02
N ASN A 309 -65.97 10.26 57.81
CA ASN A 309 -67.29 10.85 57.58
C ASN A 309 -68.42 9.88 57.96
N SER A 310 -68.25 8.58 57.69
CA SER A 310 -69.20 7.56 58.14
C SER A 310 -69.26 7.49 59.67
N ASP A 311 -68.11 7.51 60.35
CA ASP A 311 -68.02 7.59 61.81
C ASP A 311 -68.78 8.82 62.35
N ILE A 312 -68.56 9.99 61.73
CA ILE A 312 -69.21 11.26 62.13
C ILE A 312 -70.73 11.18 61.94
N SER A 313 -71.21 10.67 60.81
CA SER A 313 -72.65 10.49 60.59
C SER A 313 -73.28 9.55 61.61
N ALA A 314 -72.60 8.46 61.98
CA ALA A 314 -73.07 7.54 63.02
C ALA A 314 -73.12 8.20 64.41
N LEU A 315 -72.14 9.07 64.72
CA LEU A 315 -72.14 9.86 65.95
C LEU A 315 -73.26 10.90 65.96
N ASP A 316 -73.53 11.57 64.85
CA ASP A 316 -74.61 12.57 64.72
C ASP A 316 -75.99 11.95 64.99
N VAL A 317 -76.24 10.73 64.48
CA VAL A 317 -77.45 9.95 64.79
C VAL A 317 -77.57 9.68 66.29
N LYS A 318 -76.50 9.21 66.93
CA LYS A 318 -76.49 8.94 68.38
C LYS A 318 -76.68 10.21 69.23
N ILE A 319 -76.18 11.35 68.77
CA ILE A 319 -76.39 12.65 69.44
C ILE A 319 -77.88 13.01 69.38
N LYS A 320 -78.50 12.95 68.20
CA LYS A 320 -79.94 13.23 68.03
C LYS A 320 -80.82 12.32 68.88
N GLU A 321 -80.51 11.03 68.93
CA GLU A 321 -81.20 10.08 69.83
C GLU A 321 -81.11 10.50 71.29
N ARG A 322 -79.93 10.92 71.75
CA ARG A 322 -79.73 11.40 73.13
C ARG A 322 -80.41 12.74 73.40
N GLU A 323 -80.42 13.66 72.44
CA GLU A 323 -81.14 14.93 72.55
C GLU A 323 -82.65 14.73 72.68
N PHE A 324 -83.21 13.79 71.91
CA PHE A 324 -84.62 13.40 72.01
C PHE A 324 -84.97 12.86 73.42
N ILE A 325 -84.17 11.90 73.92
CA ILE A 325 -84.35 11.34 75.27
C ILE A 325 -84.24 12.44 76.35
N LEU A 326 -83.29 13.37 76.21
CA LEU A 326 -83.13 14.48 77.15
C LEU A 326 -84.37 15.38 77.19
N GLU A 327 -85.00 15.61 76.05
CA GLU A 327 -86.21 16.43 75.96
C GLU A 327 -87.42 15.72 76.59
N GLU A 328 -87.58 14.41 76.36
CA GLU A 328 -88.58 13.60 77.06
C GLU A 328 -88.39 13.67 78.58
N LEU A 329 -87.16 13.47 79.06
CA LEU A 329 -86.84 13.55 80.49
C LEU A 329 -87.12 14.94 81.09
N LYS A 330 -86.86 16.03 80.37
CA LYS A 330 -87.20 17.39 80.84
C LYS A 330 -88.71 17.56 81.01
N GLN A 331 -89.51 17.10 80.05
CA GLN A 331 -90.97 17.18 80.13
C GLN A 331 -91.50 16.38 81.33
N GLU A 332 -90.96 15.18 81.58
CA GLU A 332 -91.30 14.38 82.76
C GLU A 332 -90.98 15.11 84.07
N ILE A 333 -89.82 15.76 84.16
CA ILE A 333 -89.42 16.56 85.33
C ILE A 333 -90.36 17.77 85.52
N GLU A 334 -90.71 18.50 84.45
CA GLU A 334 -91.66 19.62 84.53
C GLU A 334 -93.04 19.18 85.04
N LEU A 335 -93.57 18.07 84.51
CA LEU A 335 -94.81 17.45 84.99
C LEU A 335 -94.72 17.06 86.47
N ALA A 336 -93.64 16.40 86.88
CA ALA A 336 -93.42 16.00 88.27
C ALA A 336 -93.31 17.21 89.22
N ASN A 337 -92.70 18.31 88.77
CA ASN A 337 -92.61 19.56 89.54
C ASN A 337 -93.96 20.27 89.63
N HIS A 338 -94.78 20.28 88.57
CA HIS A 338 -96.13 20.85 88.61
C HIS A 338 -97.03 20.09 89.59
N LEU A 339 -96.93 18.76 89.65
CA LEU A 339 -97.69 17.92 90.58
C LEU A 339 -97.29 18.13 92.06
N LYS A 340 -96.09 18.64 92.34
CA LYS A 340 -95.64 18.98 93.71
C LYS A 340 -96.10 20.36 94.19
N ASN A 341 -96.54 21.23 93.27
CA ASN A 341 -96.96 22.62 93.55
C ASN A 341 -98.49 22.81 93.58
N ILE A 342 -99.26 21.73 93.44
CA ILE A 342 -100.71 21.63 93.72
C ILE A 342 -100.85 20.92 95.07
#